data_AF-A0A9D9CDE1-F1
#
_entry.id   AF-A0A9D9CDE1-F1
#
_cell.length_a   1.000
_cell.length_b   1.000
_cell.length_c   1.000
_cell.angle_alpha   90.00
_cell.angle_beta   90.00
_cell.angle_gamma   90.00
#
_symmetry.space_group_name_H-M   'P 1'
#
loop_
_entity.id
_entity.type
_entity.pdbx_description
1 polymer ?
#
loop_
_entity_poly.entity_id
_entity_poly.type
_entity_poly.pdbx_seq_one_letter_code
_entity_poly.pdbx_strand_id
1 'polypeptide(L)'
;QRCSKAGAKFDYEKGKWFNHQYMLLKDNMELAATLLPELQAKGIETTQAYVAEVLALVKGRMNFLHEFWANAAYFFQAPQSYDEKTVSKRWKDVSAMQMGELEAILQDDDFSDMAALEAKVAAWCEEKAYGMGVPMNAFRLALVGEGKGPHIFDITRLIGKAETLQRLRRCVEVLG
;
A
#
# COMPACT_ATOMS: atom_id res chain seq x y z
N GLN A 1 37.11 14.83 26.80
CA GLN A 1 36.49 15.45 25.60
C GLN A 1 36.33 14.39 24.52
N ARG A 2 35.14 14.23 23.93
CA ARG A 2 34.80 13.17 22.95
C ARG A 2 34.89 13.65 21.48
N CYS A 3 35.94 14.38 21.12
CA CYS A 3 36.22 14.67 19.71
C CYS A 3 37.27 13.70 19.19
N SER A 4 36.95 13.00 18.09
CA SER A 4 37.91 12.19 17.34
C SER A 4 39.05 13.08 16.83
N LYS A 5 40.30 12.62 16.97
CA LYS A 5 41.49 13.29 16.42
C LYS A 5 41.68 13.04 14.92
N ALA A 6 40.96 12.06 14.34
CA ALA A 6 40.99 11.76 12.92
C ALA A 6 39.86 12.51 12.17
N GLY A 7 40.12 12.90 10.92
CA GLY A 7 39.15 13.57 10.07
C GLY A 7 37.89 12.73 9.84
N ALA A 8 36.71 13.32 10.06
CA ALA A 8 35.45 12.63 9.82
C ALA A 8 35.20 12.50 8.32
N LYS A 9 35.07 11.26 7.83
CA LYS A 9 34.63 10.99 6.46
C LYS A 9 33.12 11.15 6.38
N PHE A 10 32.65 11.91 5.40
CA PHE A 10 31.22 12.00 5.11
C PHE A 10 30.68 10.64 4.68
N ASP A 11 29.61 10.19 5.34
CA ASP A 11 28.95 8.91 5.06
C ASP A 11 27.47 9.18 4.78
N TYR A 12 27.12 9.03 3.50
CA TYR A 12 25.77 9.30 3.01
C TYR A 12 24.75 8.27 3.50
N GLU A 13 25.13 6.99 3.62
CA GLU A 13 24.24 5.93 4.10
C GLU A 13 23.96 6.09 5.59
N LYS A 14 24.96 6.51 6.37
CA LYS A 14 24.76 6.92 7.76
C LYS A 14 23.82 8.13 7.86
N GLY A 15 23.97 9.11 6.97
CA GLY A 15 23.09 10.27 6.88
C GLY A 15 21.63 9.90 6.59
N LYS A 16 21.40 9.02 5.60
CA LYS A 16 20.08 8.45 5.30
C LYS A 16 19.49 7.73 6.50
N TRP A 17 20.28 6.87 7.16
CA TRP A 17 19.81 6.14 8.33
C TRP A 17 19.34 7.09 9.44
N PHE A 18 20.13 8.14 9.75
CA PHE A 18 19.69 9.16 10.70
C PHE A 18 18.40 9.84 10.23
N ASN A 19 18.32 10.26 8.97
CA ASN A 19 17.11 10.90 8.44
C ASN A 19 15.88 10.00 8.57
N HIS A 20 16.01 8.70 8.28
CA HIS A 20 14.95 7.73 8.46
C HIS A 20 14.50 7.63 9.92
N GLN A 21 15.44 7.56 10.88
CA GLN A 21 15.10 7.55 12.31
C GLN A 21 14.37 8.83 12.75
N TYR A 22 14.85 9.99 12.33
CA TYR A 22 14.18 11.27 12.63
C TYR A 22 12.81 11.38 11.97
N MET A 23 12.68 10.89 10.74
CA MET A 23 11.41 10.84 10.05
C MET A 23 10.43 9.99 10.86
N LEU A 24 10.79 8.75 11.22
CA LEU A 24 9.97 7.85 12.06
C LEU A 24 9.46 8.51 13.34
N LEU A 25 10.30 9.28 14.03
CA LEU A 25 9.96 9.99 15.27
C LEU A 25 9.05 11.20 15.09
N LYS A 26 9.04 11.81 13.90
CA LYS A 26 8.27 13.04 13.65
C LYS A 26 6.77 12.76 13.66
N ASP A 27 5.96 13.70 14.10
CA ASP A 27 4.52 13.51 14.11
C ASP A 27 3.93 13.39 12.69
N ASN A 28 2.94 12.50 12.52
CA ASN A 28 2.33 12.23 11.22
C ASN A 28 1.43 13.39 10.77
N MET A 29 0.75 14.08 11.69
CA MET A 29 -0.07 15.25 11.36
C MET A 29 0.80 16.40 10.87
N GLU A 30 1.94 16.64 11.52
CA GLU A 30 2.90 17.64 11.06
C GLU A 30 3.45 17.32 9.66
N LEU A 31 3.81 16.06 9.40
CA LEU A 31 4.28 15.64 8.08
C LEU A 31 3.16 15.75 7.02
N ALA A 32 1.93 15.36 7.37
CA ALA A 32 0.78 15.48 6.49
C ALA A 32 0.53 16.93 6.06
N ALA A 33 0.63 17.89 6.99
CA ALA A 33 0.47 19.31 6.67
C ALA A 33 1.45 19.79 5.59
N THR A 34 2.68 19.28 5.60
CA THR A 34 3.69 19.64 4.59
C THR A 34 3.45 19.00 3.22
N LEU A 35 2.73 17.87 3.17
CA LEU A 35 2.42 17.15 1.93
C LEU A 35 1.15 17.66 1.23
N LEU A 36 0.22 18.27 1.97
CA LEU A 36 -1.06 18.74 1.41
C LEU A 36 -0.90 19.66 0.18
N PRO A 37 -0.01 20.68 0.18
CA PRO A 37 0.17 21.52 -0.99
C PRO A 37 0.68 20.76 -2.22
N GLU A 38 1.57 19.77 -2.02
CA GLU A 38 2.07 18.93 -3.10
C GLU A 38 0.95 18.05 -3.68
N LEU A 39 0.13 17.45 -2.81
CA LEU A 39 -1.01 16.63 -3.22
C LEU A 39 -2.05 17.46 -3.97
N GLN A 40 -2.35 18.67 -3.49
CA GLN A 40 -3.25 19.59 -4.17
C GLN A 40 -2.71 20.00 -5.56
N ALA A 41 -1.40 20.25 -5.67
CA ALA A 41 -0.77 20.55 -6.96
C ALA A 41 -0.84 19.37 -7.95
N LYS A 42 -1.01 18.13 -7.46
CA LYS A 42 -1.27 16.93 -8.28
C LYS A 42 -2.77 16.71 -8.57
N GLY A 43 -3.65 17.60 -8.11
CA GLY A 43 -5.10 17.45 -8.26
C GLY A 43 -5.73 16.44 -7.30
N ILE A 44 -5.07 16.13 -6.18
CA ILE A 44 -5.61 15.25 -5.15
C ILE A 44 -6.35 16.06 -4.10
N GLU A 45 -7.65 15.82 -3.99
CA GLU A 45 -8.48 16.32 -2.90
C GLU A 45 -8.46 15.33 -1.74
N THR A 46 -7.92 15.74 -0.61
CA THR A 46 -7.79 14.89 0.59
C THR A 46 -7.70 15.75 1.85
N THR A 47 -7.73 15.12 3.01
CA THR A 47 -7.62 15.80 4.30
C THR A 47 -6.26 15.52 4.96
N GLN A 48 -5.83 16.43 5.85
CA GLN A 48 -4.62 16.22 6.65
C GLN A 48 -4.69 14.90 7.44
N ALA A 49 -5.85 14.61 8.03
CA ALA A 49 -6.08 13.41 8.83
C ALA A 49 -5.88 12.14 8.00
N TYR A 50 -6.45 12.10 6.80
CA TYR A 50 -6.29 10.96 5.89
C TYR A 50 -4.82 10.76 5.48
N VAL A 51 -4.12 11.83 5.13
CA VAL A 51 -2.68 11.77 4.79
C VAL A 51 -1.85 11.30 5.99
N ALA A 52 -2.21 11.68 7.21
CA ALA A 52 -1.53 11.22 8.43
C ALA A 52 -1.75 9.72 8.69
N GLU A 53 -2.94 9.18 8.40
CA GLU A 53 -3.21 7.73 8.45
C GLU A 53 -2.39 6.97 7.40
N VAL A 54 -2.33 7.48 6.17
CA VAL A 54 -1.50 6.89 5.11
C VAL A 54 -0.01 6.90 5.51
N LEU A 55 0.48 8.02 6.06
CA LEU A 55 1.84 8.13 6.56
C LEU A 55 2.14 7.07 7.64
N ALA A 56 1.20 6.77 8.55
CA ALA A 56 1.41 5.75 9.56
C ALA A 56 1.76 4.38 8.96
N LEU A 57 1.23 4.06 7.77
CA LEU A 57 1.48 2.79 7.09
C LEU A 57 2.76 2.77 6.23
N VAL A 58 3.11 3.90 5.59
CA VAL A 58 4.19 3.93 4.59
C VAL A 58 5.50 4.52 5.09
N LYS A 59 5.48 5.25 6.21
CA LYS A 59 6.64 5.98 6.72
C LYS A 59 7.83 5.09 7.09
N GLY A 60 7.57 3.87 7.57
CA GLY A 60 8.62 2.88 7.79
C GLY A 60 9.30 2.36 6.52
N ARG A 61 8.79 2.73 5.34
CA ARG A 61 9.27 2.26 4.02
C ARG A 61 10.00 3.35 3.23
N MET A 62 10.11 4.55 3.79
CA MET A 62 10.73 5.70 3.14
C MET A 62 11.96 6.12 3.91
N ASN A 63 12.92 6.73 3.24
CA ASN A 63 14.02 7.44 3.86
C ASN A 63 13.75 8.94 3.88
N PHE A 64 13.02 9.46 2.89
CA PHE A 64 12.76 10.89 2.73
C PHE A 64 11.28 11.16 2.45
N LEU A 65 10.82 12.35 2.84
CA LEU A 65 9.42 12.74 2.65
C LEU A 65 9.01 12.85 1.18
N HIS A 66 9.93 13.26 0.29
CA HIS A 66 9.65 13.35 -1.16
C HIS A 66 9.39 11.97 -1.79
N GLU A 67 9.72 10.87 -1.12
CA GLU A 67 9.42 9.51 -1.57
C GLU A 67 7.95 9.11 -1.28
N PHE A 68 7.19 9.97 -0.58
CA PHE A 68 5.79 9.73 -0.21
C PHE A 68 4.93 9.32 -1.39
N TRP A 69 4.93 10.12 -2.45
CA TRP A 69 4.10 9.85 -3.62
C TRP A 69 4.39 8.47 -4.23
N ALA A 70 5.68 8.14 -4.44
CA ALA A 70 6.09 6.86 -5.02
C ALA A 70 5.69 5.64 -4.17
N ASN A 71 5.52 5.82 -2.86
CA ASN A 71 5.19 4.77 -1.90
C ASN A 71 3.71 4.74 -1.50
N ALA A 72 2.93 5.78 -1.81
CA ALA A 72 1.58 5.95 -1.30
C ALA A 72 0.54 6.39 -2.35
N ALA A 73 0.93 6.65 -3.61
CA ALA A 73 -0.01 7.12 -4.65
C ALA A 73 -1.27 6.27 -4.77
N TYR A 74 -1.17 4.95 -4.58
CA TYR A 74 -2.30 4.02 -4.65
C TYR A 74 -3.35 4.26 -3.56
N PHE A 75 -3.06 4.96 -2.47
CA PHE A 75 -4.11 5.37 -1.52
C PHE A 75 -5.03 6.47 -2.08
N PHE A 76 -4.52 7.28 -3.00
CA PHE A 76 -5.22 8.45 -3.53
C PHE A 76 -5.76 8.24 -4.94
N GLN A 77 -5.14 7.35 -5.72
CA GLN A 77 -5.51 7.08 -7.10
C GLN A 77 -5.45 5.59 -7.39
N ALA A 78 -6.47 5.08 -8.07
CA ALA A 78 -6.45 3.70 -8.57
C ALA A 78 -5.28 3.49 -9.55
N PRO A 79 -4.67 2.30 -9.58
CA PRO A 79 -3.64 1.98 -10.56
C PRO A 79 -4.22 2.10 -11.98
N GLN A 80 -3.55 2.88 -12.82
CA GLN A 80 -3.96 3.05 -14.23
C GLN A 80 -3.47 1.90 -15.11
N SER A 81 -2.37 1.26 -14.70
CA SER A 81 -1.73 0.12 -15.34
C SER A 81 -1.17 -0.85 -14.30
N TYR A 82 -0.83 -2.06 -14.73
CA TYR A 82 -0.24 -3.10 -13.89
C TYR A 82 1.20 -3.37 -14.35
N ASP A 83 2.14 -3.47 -13.41
CA ASP A 83 3.56 -3.72 -13.72
C ASP A 83 3.73 -5.12 -14.36
N GLU A 84 4.15 -5.13 -15.63
CA GLU A 84 4.24 -6.34 -16.46
C GLU A 84 5.08 -7.44 -15.81
N LYS A 85 6.18 -7.07 -15.13
CA LYS A 85 7.05 -8.02 -14.43
C LYS A 85 6.31 -8.69 -13.27
N THR A 86 5.58 -7.91 -12.49
CA THR A 86 4.76 -8.43 -11.38
C THR A 86 3.61 -9.26 -11.93
N VAL A 87 2.91 -8.81 -12.97
CA VAL A 87 1.83 -9.57 -13.62
C VAL A 87 2.34 -10.94 -14.08
N SER A 88 3.39 -10.99 -14.89
CA SER A 88 3.98 -12.24 -15.37
C SER A 88 4.36 -13.21 -14.23
N LYS A 89 4.91 -12.67 -13.14
CA LYS A 89 5.34 -13.47 -11.99
C LYS A 89 4.17 -13.93 -11.12
N ARG A 90 3.15 -13.11 -10.91
CA ARG A 90 2.17 -13.25 -9.82
C ARG A 90 0.74 -13.50 -10.28
N TRP A 91 0.32 -12.95 -11.41
CA TRP A 91 -0.96 -13.28 -12.03
C TRP A 91 -0.86 -14.65 -12.70
N LYS A 92 -1.89 -15.47 -12.52
CA LYS A 92 -1.98 -16.85 -13.03
C LYS A 92 -3.33 -17.03 -13.71
N ASP A 93 -3.47 -18.10 -14.48
CA ASP A 93 -4.71 -18.40 -15.22
C ASP A 93 -5.93 -18.51 -14.28
N VAL A 94 -5.71 -18.94 -13.03
CA VAL A 94 -6.76 -19.02 -12.01
C VAL A 94 -7.06 -17.69 -11.30
N SER A 95 -6.22 -16.67 -11.47
CA SER A 95 -6.32 -15.41 -10.71
C SER A 95 -7.61 -14.65 -10.99
N ALA A 96 -8.05 -14.57 -12.24
CA ALA A 96 -9.29 -13.87 -12.60
C ALA A 96 -10.51 -14.48 -11.87
N MET A 97 -10.63 -15.81 -11.89
CA MET A 97 -11.68 -16.55 -11.17
C MET A 97 -11.59 -16.32 -9.65
N GLN A 98 -10.39 -16.42 -9.08
CA GLN A 98 -10.17 -16.19 -7.65
C GLN A 98 -10.52 -14.76 -7.22
N MET A 99 -10.26 -13.76 -8.06
CA MET A 99 -10.62 -12.38 -7.79
C MET A 99 -12.14 -12.16 -7.88
N GLY A 100 -12.85 -12.86 -8.77
CA GLY A 100 -14.31 -12.86 -8.78
C GLY A 100 -14.92 -13.49 -7.52
N GLU A 101 -14.36 -14.60 -7.03
CA GLU A 101 -14.78 -15.21 -5.76
C GLU A 101 -14.48 -14.28 -4.56
N LEU A 102 -13.29 -13.68 -4.53
CA LEU A 102 -12.91 -12.70 -3.50
C LEU A 102 -13.83 -11.48 -3.53
N GLU A 103 -14.19 -10.98 -4.71
CA GLU A 103 -15.11 -9.86 -4.87
C GLU A 103 -16.45 -10.13 -4.16
N ALA A 104 -17.02 -11.33 -4.35
CA ALA A 104 -18.27 -11.71 -3.70
C ALA A 104 -18.15 -11.69 -2.17
N ILE A 105 -17.03 -12.21 -1.63
CA ILE A 105 -16.75 -12.19 -0.19
C ILE A 105 -16.66 -10.75 0.34
N LEU A 106 -15.93 -9.88 -0.36
CA LEU A 106 -15.77 -8.47 0.02
C LEU A 106 -17.07 -7.68 -0.14
N GLN A 107 -17.89 -8.02 -1.13
CA GLN A 107 -19.18 -7.39 -1.41
C GLN A 107 -20.19 -7.65 -0.28
N ASP A 108 -20.11 -8.78 0.40
CA ASP A 108 -21.01 -9.14 1.52
C ASP A 108 -20.53 -8.64 2.89
N ASP A 109 -19.29 -8.18 3.00
CA ASP A 109 -18.70 -7.68 4.25
C ASP A 109 -18.90 -6.16 4.44
N ASP A 110 -19.02 -5.66 5.68
CA ASP A 110 -19.22 -4.23 5.94
C ASP A 110 -17.94 -3.44 6.22
N PHE A 111 -16.79 -4.11 6.25
CA PHE A 111 -15.46 -3.54 6.54
C PHE A 111 -15.37 -2.91 7.94
N SER A 112 -16.22 -3.33 8.88
CA SER A 112 -16.18 -2.87 10.27
C SER A 112 -15.00 -3.46 11.06
N ASP A 113 -14.57 -4.68 10.70
CA ASP A 113 -13.45 -5.38 11.33
C ASP A 113 -12.54 -6.02 10.27
N MET A 114 -11.40 -5.38 10.02
CA MET A 114 -10.42 -5.86 9.04
C MET A 114 -9.74 -7.17 9.45
N ALA A 115 -9.60 -7.45 10.75
CA ALA A 115 -9.02 -8.70 11.21
C ALA A 115 -9.99 -9.87 10.98
N ALA A 116 -11.28 -9.65 11.22
CA ALA A 116 -12.32 -10.62 10.88
C ALA A 116 -12.40 -10.85 9.36
N LEU A 117 -12.29 -9.79 8.55
CA LEU A 117 -12.26 -9.89 7.10
C LEU A 117 -11.02 -10.66 6.60
N GLU A 118 -9.84 -10.40 7.17
CA GLU A 118 -8.63 -11.16 6.86
C GLU A 118 -8.78 -12.64 7.21
N ALA A 119 -9.36 -12.96 8.37
CA ALA A 119 -9.66 -14.34 8.76
C ALA A 119 -10.67 -15.01 7.82
N LYS A 120 -11.70 -14.28 7.36
CA LYS A 120 -12.69 -14.78 6.40
C LYS A 120 -12.05 -15.11 5.05
N VAL A 121 -11.22 -14.21 4.53
CA VAL A 121 -10.47 -14.43 3.28
C VAL A 121 -9.47 -15.59 3.43
N ALA A 122 -8.86 -15.72 4.61
CA ALA A 122 -7.97 -16.82 4.91
C ALA A 122 -8.70 -18.18 4.88
N ALA A 123 -9.85 -18.26 5.55
CA ALA A 123 -10.68 -19.46 5.57
C ALA A 123 -11.15 -19.86 4.16
N TRP A 124 -11.54 -18.90 3.32
CA TRP A 124 -11.88 -19.17 1.91
C TRP A 124 -10.70 -19.76 1.12
N CYS A 125 -9.49 -19.23 1.31
CA CYS A 125 -8.30 -19.77 0.64
C CYS A 125 -7.99 -21.21 1.06
N GLU A 126 -8.25 -21.55 2.34
CA GLU A 126 -8.08 -22.90 2.88
C GLU A 126 -9.17 -23.85 2.36
N GLU A 127 -10.44 -23.44 2.40
CA GLU A 127 -11.59 -24.22 1.90
C GLU A 127 -11.42 -24.60 0.43
N LYS A 128 -10.92 -23.67 -0.39
CA LYS A 128 -10.68 -23.86 -1.81
C LYS A 128 -9.33 -24.51 -2.14
N ALA A 129 -8.50 -24.76 -1.13
CA ALA A 129 -7.13 -25.27 -1.27
C ALA A 129 -6.24 -24.45 -2.23
N TYR A 130 -6.47 -23.15 -2.34
CA TYR A 130 -5.70 -22.27 -3.23
C TYR A 130 -4.31 -21.93 -2.67
N GLY A 131 -4.18 -21.95 -1.34
CA GLY A 131 -3.07 -21.31 -0.64
C GLY A 131 -3.09 -19.79 -0.77
N MET A 132 -2.53 -19.08 0.21
CA MET A 132 -2.61 -17.60 0.26
C MET A 132 -1.85 -16.89 -0.85
N GLY A 133 -0.82 -17.54 -1.40
CA GLY A 133 0.17 -16.87 -2.26
C GLY A 133 -0.44 -16.26 -3.52
N VAL A 134 -1.19 -17.05 -4.30
CA VAL A 134 -1.74 -16.56 -5.58
C VAL A 134 -2.85 -15.53 -5.37
N PRO A 135 -3.90 -15.81 -4.56
CA PRO A 135 -4.98 -14.85 -4.34
C PRO A 135 -4.48 -13.52 -3.75
N MET A 136 -3.58 -13.55 -2.75
CA MET A 136 -3.13 -12.31 -2.11
C MET A 136 -2.21 -11.47 -2.99
N ASN A 137 -1.41 -12.11 -3.86
CA ASN A 137 -0.62 -11.36 -4.83
C ASN A 137 -1.49 -10.75 -5.94
N ALA A 138 -2.51 -11.49 -6.42
CA ALA A 138 -3.48 -10.97 -7.38
C ALA A 138 -4.30 -9.81 -6.77
N PHE A 139 -4.71 -9.93 -5.51
CA PHE A 139 -5.42 -8.87 -4.79
C PHE A 139 -4.54 -7.62 -4.62
N ARG A 140 -3.25 -7.80 -4.26
CA ARG A 140 -2.30 -6.69 -4.21
C ARG A 140 -2.10 -6.01 -5.56
N LEU A 141 -1.97 -6.78 -6.64
CA LEU A 141 -1.91 -6.25 -7.99
C LEU A 141 -3.15 -5.40 -8.29
N ALA A 142 -4.35 -5.88 -7.96
CA ALA A 142 -5.58 -5.13 -8.15
C ALA A 142 -5.58 -3.78 -7.44
N LEU A 143 -5.16 -3.74 -6.16
CA LEU A 143 -5.20 -2.50 -5.37
C LEU A 143 -4.07 -1.53 -5.68
N VAL A 144 -2.86 -2.04 -5.96
CA VAL A 144 -1.63 -1.24 -6.00
C VAL A 144 -1.07 -1.08 -7.42
N GLY A 145 -1.38 -2.00 -8.34
CA GLY A 145 -0.76 -2.07 -9.67
C GLY A 145 0.63 -2.74 -9.68
N GLU A 146 1.24 -2.93 -8.51
CA GLU A 146 2.61 -3.41 -8.34
C GLU A 146 2.73 -4.33 -7.12
N GLY A 147 3.81 -5.14 -7.05
CA GLY A 147 4.10 -6.03 -5.94
C GLY A 147 4.65 -5.37 -4.67
N LYS A 148 4.24 -4.13 -4.36
CA LYS A 148 4.75 -3.33 -3.23
C LYS A 148 3.64 -2.87 -2.28
N GLY A 149 4.01 -2.16 -1.22
CA GLY A 149 3.08 -1.55 -0.26
C GLY A 149 2.99 -2.26 1.10
N PRO A 150 2.22 -1.67 2.05
CA PRO A 150 1.99 -2.21 3.39
C PRO A 150 1.11 -3.46 3.36
N HIS A 151 0.67 -3.93 4.52
CA HIS A 151 -0.25 -5.05 4.64
C HIS A 151 -1.53 -4.76 3.84
N ILE A 152 -2.06 -5.78 3.17
CA ILE A 152 -3.09 -5.56 2.14
C ILE A 152 -4.41 -5.10 2.75
N PHE A 153 -4.76 -5.60 3.93
CA PHE A 153 -6.00 -5.21 4.60
C PHE A 153 -5.91 -3.80 5.20
N ASP A 154 -4.72 -3.33 5.59
CA ASP A 154 -4.53 -1.90 5.91
C ASP A 154 -4.82 -1.00 4.70
N ILE A 155 -4.42 -1.42 3.50
CA ILE A 155 -4.73 -0.70 2.25
C ILE A 155 -6.23 -0.70 2.00
N THR A 156 -6.84 -1.88 2.04
CA THR A 156 -8.29 -2.09 1.87
C THR A 156 -9.10 -1.22 2.82
N ARG A 157 -8.67 -1.09 4.09
CA ARG A 157 -9.32 -0.23 5.09
C ARG A 157 -9.31 1.23 4.67
N LEU A 158 -8.15 1.76 4.26
CA LEU A 158 -8.00 3.19 3.97
C LEU A 158 -8.60 3.60 2.63
N ILE A 159 -8.58 2.74 1.62
CA ILE A 159 -9.25 3.06 0.34
C ILE A 159 -10.76 2.82 0.41
N GLY A 160 -11.20 1.95 1.32
CA GLY A 160 -12.60 1.63 1.54
C GLY A 160 -13.19 0.63 0.55
N LYS A 161 -14.36 0.11 0.90
CA LYS A 161 -15.03 -0.99 0.19
C LYS A 161 -15.33 -0.69 -1.28
N ALA A 162 -15.95 0.46 -1.56
CA ALA A 162 -16.35 0.81 -2.92
C ALA A 162 -15.16 0.86 -3.88
N GLU A 163 -14.08 1.54 -3.47
CA GLU A 163 -12.84 1.65 -4.24
C GLU A 163 -12.15 0.29 -4.38
N THR A 164 -12.11 -0.51 -3.30
CA THR A 164 -11.53 -1.87 -3.31
C THR A 164 -12.21 -2.74 -4.37
N LEU A 165 -13.55 -2.79 -4.37
CA LEU A 165 -14.33 -3.59 -5.32
C LEU A 165 -14.16 -3.08 -6.75
N GLN A 166 -14.17 -1.76 -6.96
CA GLN A 166 -13.96 -1.17 -8.28
C GLN A 166 -12.58 -1.53 -8.86
N ARG A 167 -11.52 -1.46 -8.05
CA ARG A 167 -10.17 -1.84 -8.46
C ARG A 167 -10.05 -3.32 -8.77
N LEU A 168 -10.73 -4.16 -7.99
CA LEU A 168 -10.76 -5.60 -8.20
C LEU A 168 -11.40 -5.95 -9.55
N ARG A 169 -12.57 -5.39 -9.84
CA ARG A 169 -13.28 -5.54 -11.13
C ARG A 169 -12.41 -5.09 -12.30
N ARG A 170 -11.84 -3.87 -12.21
CA ARG A 170 -10.95 -3.33 -13.24
C ARG A 170 -9.74 -4.24 -13.48
N CYS A 171 -9.17 -4.82 -12.43
CA CYS A 171 -8.03 -5.74 -12.55
C CYS A 171 -8.41 -6.99 -13.34
N VAL A 172 -9.57 -7.59 -13.04
CA VAL A 172 -10.10 -8.74 -13.77
C VAL A 172 -10.42 -8.37 -15.22
N GLU A 173 -11.01 -7.22 -15.48
CA GLU A 173 -11.30 -6.76 -16.86
C GLU A 173 -10.03 -6.55 -17.71
N VAL A 174 -8.93 -6.12 -17.09
CA VAL A 174 -7.68 -5.78 -17.79
C VAL A 174 -6.74 -6.97 -17.93
N LEU A 175 -6.69 -7.87 -16.94
CA LEU A 175 -5.73 -8.98 -16.87
C LEU A 175 -6.36 -10.37 -17.03
N GLY A 176 -7.69 -10.47 -16.98
CA GLY A 176 -8.44 -11.72 -17.09
C GLY A 176 -8.74 -12.16 -18.52
#